data_AF-A0AAP2PBT6-F1
#
_entry.id   AF-A0AAP2PBT6-F1
#
_cell.length_a   1.000
_cell.length_b   1.000
_cell.length_c   1.000
_cell.angle_alpha   90.00
_cell.angle_beta   90.00
_cell.angle_gamma   90.00
#
_symmetry.space_group_name_H-M   'P 1'
#
loop_
_entity.id
_entity.type
_entity.pdbx_description
1 polymer ?
#
loop_
_entity_poly.entity_id
_entity_poly.type
_entity_poly.pdbx_seq_one_letter_code
_entity_poly.pdbx_strand_id
1 'polypeptide(L)'
;MKRITIAVTSMLVVLLSGCGKDPISMSEAQAIAAQSDDAGRYQNEFAKAIQQLSTKDDCQTEVMRDFGGFSRVTGDNFYFIYCGKPMNAARRWYYSPFSEKLSRIKAEM
;
A
#
# COMPACT_ATOMS: atom_id res chain seq x y z
N MET A 1 45.91 37.81 24.43
CA MET A 1 44.47 37.94 24.10
C MET A 1 44.04 36.63 23.44
N LYS A 2 43.23 35.81 24.14
CA LYS A 2 42.89 34.43 23.76
C LYS A 2 41.63 34.41 22.89
N ARG A 3 41.65 33.50 21.90
CA ARG A 3 40.75 33.36 20.75
C ARG A 3 39.30 33.06 21.18
N ILE A 4 38.34 33.72 20.53
CA ILE A 4 36.90 33.45 20.64
C ILE A 4 36.58 32.26 19.75
N THR A 5 36.18 31.14 20.34
CA THR A 5 35.63 29.98 19.63
C THR A 5 34.12 30.16 19.53
N ILE A 6 33.63 30.54 18.35
CA ILE A 6 32.20 30.55 18.04
C ILE A 6 31.85 29.13 17.59
N ALA A 7 31.20 28.36 18.46
CA ALA A 7 30.61 27.08 18.10
C ALA A 7 29.23 27.34 17.48
N VAL A 8 29.15 27.24 16.15
CA VAL A 8 27.87 27.17 15.44
C VAL A 8 27.39 25.73 15.55
N THR A 9 26.55 25.43 16.54
CA THR A 9 25.92 24.12 16.64
C THR A 9 24.64 24.15 15.81
N SER A 10 24.72 23.52 14.64
CA SER A 10 23.63 23.34 13.69
C SER A 10 22.39 22.76 14.37
N MET A 11 21.27 23.46 14.27
CA MET A 11 19.96 22.97 14.67
C MET A 11 19.63 21.72 13.85
N LEU A 12 19.53 20.57 14.52
CA LEU A 12 18.92 19.38 13.93
C LEU A 12 17.42 19.66 13.82
N VAL A 13 16.94 19.96 12.61
CA VAL A 13 15.50 19.97 12.32
C VAL A 13 15.07 18.51 12.25
N VAL A 14 14.59 17.98 13.37
CA VAL A 14 13.87 16.71 13.41
C VAL A 14 12.55 16.93 12.68
N LEU A 15 12.54 16.62 11.38
CA LEU A 15 11.30 16.43 10.64
C LEU A 15 10.59 15.22 11.26
N LEU A 16 9.70 15.50 12.23
CA LEU A 16 8.63 14.61 12.65
C LEU A 16 7.63 14.48 11.49
N SER A 17 8.07 13.90 10.37
CA SER A 17 7.20 13.34 9.35
C SER A 17 6.40 12.23 10.03
N GLY A 18 5.07 12.32 9.98
CA GLY A 18 4.16 11.39 10.64
C GLY A 18 4.55 9.93 10.41
N CYS A 19 4.35 9.10 11.43
CA CYS A 19 4.62 7.66 11.41
C CYS A 19 3.75 6.92 10.39
N GLY A 20 3.96 7.15 9.10
CA GLY A 20 3.51 6.27 8.05
C GLY A 20 4.56 5.17 7.88
N LYS A 21 4.11 3.93 7.68
CA LYS A 21 5.02 2.85 7.26
C LYS A 21 5.58 3.19 5.89
N ASP A 22 6.89 2.97 5.70
CA ASP A 22 7.49 3.07 4.37
C ASP A 22 6.80 2.09 3.42
N PRO A 23 6.48 2.52 2.19
CA PRO A 23 5.90 1.62 1.20
C PRO A 23 6.87 0.48 0.88
N ILE A 24 6.34 -0.71 0.62
CA ILE A 24 7.15 -1.79 0.07
C ILE A 24 7.74 -1.40 -1.30
N SER A 25 8.80 -2.09 -1.70
CA SER A 25 9.42 -1.87 -3.00
C SER A 25 8.43 -2.16 -4.14
N MET A 26 8.58 -1.46 -5.27
CA MET A 26 7.74 -1.71 -6.45
C MET A 26 7.93 -3.14 -7.00
N SER A 27 9.14 -3.69 -6.91
CA SER A 27 9.41 -5.07 -7.30
C SER A 27 8.61 -6.08 -6.46
N GLU A 28 8.55 -5.87 -5.14
CA GLU A 28 7.74 -6.70 -4.25
C GLU A 28 6.24 -6.53 -4.54
N ALA A 29 5.77 -5.30 -4.74
CA ALA A 29 4.39 -5.04 -5.10
C ALA A 29 4.01 -5.70 -6.44
N GLN A 30 4.90 -5.71 -7.42
CA GLN A 30 4.72 -6.40 -8.70
C GLN A 30 4.66 -7.92 -8.54
N ALA A 31 5.45 -8.49 -7.63
CA ALA A 31 5.43 -9.92 -7.34
C ALA A 31 4.11 -10.38 -6.69
N ILE A 32 3.51 -9.53 -5.85
CA ILE A 32 2.17 -9.77 -5.30
C ILE A 32 1.11 -9.56 -6.39
N ALA A 33 1.21 -8.47 -7.15
CA ALA A 33 0.28 -8.16 -8.23
C ALA A 33 0.21 -9.26 -9.29
N ALA A 34 1.32 -9.92 -9.60
CA ALA A 34 1.41 -11.03 -10.55
C ALA A 34 0.53 -12.23 -10.19
N GLN A 35 0.09 -12.36 -8.93
CA GLN A 35 -0.76 -13.45 -8.46
C GLN A 35 -2.26 -13.17 -8.61
N SER A 36 -2.63 -11.94 -8.98
CA SER A 36 -4.02 -11.47 -9.08
C SER A 36 -4.74 -12.08 -10.29
N ASP A 37 -6.07 -12.24 -10.22
CA ASP A 37 -6.88 -12.93 -11.26
C ASP A 37 -6.68 -12.36 -12.67
N ASP A 38 -6.60 -11.02 -12.80
CA ASP A 38 -6.44 -10.32 -14.08
C ASP A 38 -5.07 -9.62 -14.20
N ALA A 39 -4.03 -10.20 -13.58
CA ALA A 39 -2.67 -9.64 -13.60
C ALA A 39 -2.13 -9.41 -15.02
N GLY A 40 -2.41 -10.30 -15.97
CA GLY A 40 -1.98 -10.14 -17.37
C GLY A 40 -2.46 -8.84 -18.04
N ARG A 41 -3.51 -8.22 -17.49
CA ARG A 41 -4.06 -6.94 -17.98
C ARG A 41 -3.73 -5.75 -17.07
N TYR A 42 -3.69 -5.96 -15.75
CA TYR A 42 -3.67 -4.86 -14.76
C TYR A 42 -2.53 -4.96 -13.73
N GLN A 43 -1.47 -5.74 -13.99
CA GLN A 43 -0.42 -5.96 -12.99
C GLN A 43 0.22 -4.66 -12.48
N ASN A 44 0.44 -3.65 -13.34
CA ASN A 44 1.07 -2.40 -12.92
C ASN A 44 0.14 -1.56 -12.02
N GLU A 45 -1.14 -1.54 -12.34
CA GLU A 45 -2.21 -0.88 -11.59
C GLU A 45 -2.36 -1.54 -10.22
N PHE A 46 -2.41 -2.88 -10.19
CA PHE A 46 -2.43 -3.65 -8.95
C PHE A 46 -1.16 -3.44 -8.11
N ALA A 47 0.02 -3.39 -8.72
CA ALA A 47 1.27 -3.16 -8.00
C ALA A 47 1.27 -1.77 -7.33
N LYS A 48 0.83 -0.72 -8.03
CA LYS A 48 0.67 0.61 -7.44
C LYS A 48 -0.32 0.57 -6.27
N ALA A 49 -1.46 -0.10 -6.42
CA ALA A 49 -2.46 -0.22 -5.37
C ALA A 49 -1.93 -1.00 -4.15
N ILE A 50 -1.22 -2.10 -4.35
CA ILE A 50 -0.56 -2.87 -3.28
C ILE A 50 0.48 -2.02 -2.55
N GLN A 51 1.30 -1.26 -3.29
CA GLN A 51 2.28 -0.35 -2.68
C GLN A 51 1.58 0.72 -1.83
N GLN A 52 0.48 1.32 -2.32
CA GLN A 52 -0.32 2.26 -1.55
C GLN A 52 -0.91 1.62 -0.29
N LEU A 53 -1.45 0.40 -0.39
CA LEU A 53 -2.00 -0.35 0.74
C LEU A 53 -0.93 -0.67 1.79
N SER A 54 0.32 -0.94 1.39
CA SER A 54 1.39 -1.26 2.34
C SER A 54 1.73 -0.14 3.34
N THR A 55 1.38 1.11 3.00
CA THR A 55 1.54 2.27 3.89
C THR A 55 0.42 2.43 4.91
N LYS A 56 -0.66 1.63 4.79
CA LYS A 56 -1.80 1.67 5.71
C LYS A 56 -1.51 0.84 6.97
N ASP A 57 -1.83 1.39 8.13
CA ASP A 57 -1.52 0.74 9.41
C ASP A 57 -2.18 -0.63 9.57
N ASP A 58 -3.39 -0.79 9.04
CA ASP A 58 -4.17 -2.04 9.11
C ASP A 58 -3.82 -3.06 8.02
N CYS A 59 -2.84 -2.74 7.16
CA CYS A 59 -2.36 -3.62 6.13
C CYS A 59 -0.99 -4.25 6.46
N GLN A 60 -0.88 -5.51 6.05
CA GLN A 60 0.18 -6.47 6.27
C GLN A 60 0.49 -7.07 4.89
N THR A 61 1.70 -6.81 4.38
CA THR A 61 2.10 -7.24 3.05
C THR A 61 2.13 -8.76 2.91
N GLU A 62 2.47 -9.46 3.98
CA GLU A 62 2.40 -10.91 4.07
C GLU A 62 0.98 -11.43 3.82
N VAL A 63 -0.06 -10.74 4.30
CA VAL A 63 -1.45 -11.13 4.02
C VAL A 63 -1.79 -10.91 2.55
N MET A 64 -1.42 -9.76 1.99
CA MET A 64 -1.65 -9.48 0.56
C MET A 64 -0.98 -10.54 -0.33
N ARG A 65 0.21 -11.02 0.07
CA ARG A 65 0.96 -12.07 -0.63
C ARG A 65 0.33 -13.45 -0.45
N ASP A 66 0.05 -13.86 0.78
CA ASP A 66 -0.47 -15.20 1.09
C ASP A 66 -1.84 -15.48 0.47
N PHE A 67 -2.61 -14.43 0.16
CA PHE A 67 -3.93 -14.53 -0.47
C PHE A 67 -3.96 -14.24 -1.97
N GLY A 68 -2.79 -14.15 -2.61
CA GLY A 68 -2.70 -14.06 -4.06
C GLY A 68 -3.08 -12.70 -4.65
N GLY A 69 -2.95 -11.61 -3.89
CA GLY A 69 -3.22 -10.26 -4.41
C GLY A 69 -4.71 -9.95 -4.62
N PHE A 70 -5.03 -9.32 -5.75
CA PHE A 70 -6.39 -8.89 -6.06
C PHE A 70 -7.22 -10.02 -6.71
N SER A 71 -8.37 -10.31 -6.13
CA SER A 71 -9.38 -11.21 -6.70
C SER A 71 -10.53 -10.42 -7.31
N ARG A 72 -11.09 -10.93 -8.40
CA ARG A 72 -12.20 -10.29 -9.09
C ARG A 72 -13.51 -10.42 -8.30
N VAL A 73 -14.31 -9.35 -8.28
CA VAL A 73 -15.69 -9.43 -7.78
C VAL A 73 -16.60 -9.92 -8.90
N THR A 74 -17.29 -11.04 -8.68
CA THR A 74 -18.20 -11.63 -9.67
C THR A 74 -19.34 -10.66 -10.01
N GLY A 75 -19.55 -10.41 -11.30
CA GLY A 75 -20.61 -9.52 -11.80
C GLY A 75 -20.27 -8.03 -11.78
N ASP A 76 -19.11 -7.67 -11.24
CA ASP A 76 -18.63 -6.29 -11.11
C ASP A 76 -17.32 -6.06 -11.91
N ASN A 77 -16.93 -4.80 -12.09
CA ASN A 77 -15.70 -4.38 -12.78
C ASN A 77 -14.55 -3.99 -11.83
N PHE A 78 -14.68 -4.30 -10.54
CA PHE A 78 -13.68 -4.02 -9.51
C PHE A 78 -13.21 -5.31 -8.82
N TYR A 79 -12.13 -5.16 -8.06
CA TYR A 79 -11.40 -6.25 -7.42
C TYR A 79 -11.37 -6.02 -5.92
N PHE A 80 -11.05 -7.07 -5.16
CA PHE A 80 -10.76 -6.94 -3.74
C PHE A 80 -9.45 -7.64 -3.36
N ILE A 81 -8.80 -7.16 -2.32
CA ILE A 81 -7.61 -7.77 -1.72
C ILE A 81 -7.79 -7.81 -0.20
N TYR A 82 -7.37 -8.90 0.44
CA TYR A 82 -7.22 -8.92 1.89
C TYR A 82 -5.88 -8.32 2.25
N CYS A 83 -5.88 -7.28 3.07
CA CYS A 83 -4.63 -6.69 3.53
C CYS A 83 -4.32 -6.96 5.00
N GLY A 84 -5.20 -7.58 5.79
CA GLY A 84 -4.93 -7.82 7.21
C GLY A 84 -5.64 -9.03 7.79
N LYS A 85 -5.25 -9.41 9.02
CA LYS A 85 -5.87 -10.50 9.80
C LYS A 85 -6.96 -10.00 10.76
N PRO A 86 -7.95 -10.85 11.12
CA PRO A 86 -8.30 -12.11 10.45
C PRO A 86 -8.86 -11.83 9.05
N MET A 87 -8.64 -12.72 8.06
CA MET A 87 -9.13 -12.44 6.71
C MET A 87 -10.64 -12.67 6.61
N ASN A 88 -11.37 -11.57 6.76
CA ASN A 88 -12.80 -11.52 6.59
C ASN A 88 -13.17 -10.31 5.75
N ALA A 89 -14.45 -10.13 5.44
CA ALA A 89 -14.92 -9.01 4.63
C ALA A 89 -14.50 -7.64 5.18
N ALA A 90 -14.32 -7.51 6.50
CA ALA A 90 -13.86 -6.29 7.15
C ALA A 90 -12.34 -6.05 7.02
N ARG A 91 -11.59 -6.90 6.34
CA ARG A 91 -10.17 -6.66 5.97
C ARG A 91 -9.96 -6.52 4.48
N ARG A 92 -11.05 -6.49 3.70
CA ARG A 92 -10.98 -6.29 2.25
C ARG A 92 -10.82 -4.81 1.94
N TRP A 93 -9.93 -4.54 1.01
CA TRP A 93 -9.89 -3.31 0.24
C TRP A 93 -10.39 -3.60 -1.16
N TYR A 94 -11.16 -2.69 -1.72
CA TYR A 94 -11.67 -2.76 -3.08
C TYR A 94 -10.90 -1.81 -3.98
N TYR A 95 -10.66 -2.23 -5.22
CA TYR A 95 -9.91 -1.48 -6.21
C TYR A 95 -10.57 -1.54 -7.58
N SER A 96 -10.70 -0.39 -8.24
CA SER A 96 -11.06 -0.32 -9.65
C SER A 96 -9.86 0.14 -10.48
N PRO A 97 -9.33 -0.67 -11.42
CA PRO A 97 -8.23 -0.25 -12.29
C PRO A 97 -8.66 0.81 -13.31
N PHE A 98 -9.97 1.02 -13.53
CA PHE A 98 -10.49 2.03 -14.46
C PHE A 98 -10.48 3.44 -13.87
N SER A 99 -10.75 3.55 -12.56
CA SER A 99 -10.76 4.83 -11.84
C SER A 99 -9.57 5.00 -10.90
N GLU A 100 -8.68 4.00 -10.84
CA GLU A 100 -7.57 3.88 -9.90
C GLU A 100 -7.96 4.11 -8.42
N LYS A 101 -9.23 3.81 -8.06
CA LYS A 101 -9.78 4.11 -6.74
C LYS A 101 -9.60 2.93 -5.80
N LEU A 102 -9.07 3.20 -4.60
CA LEU A 102 -9.05 2.26 -3.46
C LEU A 102 -10.08 2.69 -2.40
N SER A 103 -10.92 1.76 -1.94
CA SER A 103 -11.85 2.00 -0.84
C SER A 103 -12.07 0.78 0.05
N ARG A 104 -12.51 1.03 1.28
CA ARG A 104 -13.03 0.03 2.21
C ARG A 104 -14.52 -0.25 2.03
N ILE A 105 -15.24 0.63 1.34
CA ILE A 105 -16.69 0.57 1.19
C ILE A 105 -16.99 0.03 -0.21
N LYS A 106 -17.61 -1.16 -0.29
CA LYS A 106 -17.96 -1.79 -1.56
C LYS A 106 -18.83 -0.88 -2.45
N ALA A 107 -19.78 -0.16 -1.85
CA ALA A 107 -20.71 0.73 -2.57
C ALA A 107 -20.04 1.97 -3.21
N GLU A 108 -18.77 2.23 -2.89
CA GLU A 108 -18.02 3.33 -3.49
C GLU A 108 -17.27 2.92 -4.77
N MET A 109 -17.43 1.66 -5.21
CA MET A 109 -16.78 1.08 -6.39
C MET A 109 -17.68 1.09 -7.62
#